data_AF-A0AAX6HK96-F1
#
_entry.id   AF-A0AAX6HK96-F1
#
_cell.length_a   1.000
_cell.length_b   1.000
_cell.length_c   1.000
_cell.angle_alpha   90.00
_cell.angle_beta   90.00
_cell.angle_gamma   90.00
#
_symmetry.space_group_name_H-M   'P 1'
#
loop_
_entity.id
_entity.type
_entity.pdbx_description
1 polymer ?
#
loop_
_entity_poly.entity_id
_entity_poly.type
_entity_poly.pdbx_seq_one_letter_code
_entity_poly.pdbx_strand_id
1 'polypeptide(L)'
;MGEKKKTKKKTLSPHGTIHLALVPSKLPQPTHHLPLFLLPPSLIIDSNSSTLVGANQIIITIIIIMPMPSGVTNGSTSSNSFNNNNKKSSSSSKSIVWFRRDLRVEDNPALSAGVRAGEVVPLFIWAPEEEGHYYPGRVSRWWLSQSLRHLDSSLRSLGASLLTKRSLDTASTLLHVLQSTNATNLFFNHLYDPLSLVRDHRLKELLTAQGINVRSFNADLLYEPWEVNDDNDLPFTTFAPFWNKCLSMPYDPSAPMLPPKRITPGDASRCPSDTLVFEDDSEKGSNALLARAWSPGWRNADKALSTFINGPLVEYSVNRKKADGATTSLLSPHLHFGEVSVRKVFHLVRIKQLVWANEGNKAGEESVNLFLKSIGLREYSRYFSFNHPCSHERPLLAPLRFFPWVINESYFKAWRQGRTGYPLVDAGMRELWATGWLHDRIRVVVSSFFVKVLQLPWRWGMKYFWDTLLDADLESDALGWQYIWNSSRWP
;
A
#
# COMPACT_ATOMS: atom_id res chain seq x y z
N MET A 1 -43.25 8.71 -56.92
CA MET A 1 -43.95 7.87 -57.91
C MET A 1 -43.42 6.46 -57.73
N GLY A 2 -44.13 5.43 -57.28
CA GLY A 2 -45.57 5.13 -57.28
C GLY A 2 -45.75 3.75 -57.93
N GLU A 3 -46.39 2.82 -57.23
CA GLU A 3 -46.80 1.44 -57.62
C GLU A 3 -45.79 0.29 -57.37
N LYS A 4 -46.14 -0.90 -56.87
CA LYS A 4 -47.40 -1.47 -56.33
C LYS A 4 -47.08 -2.71 -55.48
N LYS A 5 -47.87 -2.91 -54.42
CA LYS A 5 -47.87 -4.02 -53.46
C LYS A 5 -48.17 -5.39 -54.10
N LYS A 6 -47.62 -6.47 -53.52
CA LYS A 6 -48.37 -7.74 -53.30
C LYS A 6 -47.94 -8.42 -52.00
N THR A 7 -48.86 -8.35 -51.03
CA THR A 7 -48.93 -9.10 -49.78
C THR A 7 -49.36 -10.55 -50.00
N LYS A 8 -48.80 -11.51 -49.24
CA LYS A 8 -49.52 -12.70 -48.75
C LYS A 8 -49.00 -13.10 -47.35
N LYS A 9 -49.87 -12.92 -46.34
CA LYS A 9 -49.82 -13.55 -45.01
C LYS A 9 -50.41 -14.97 -45.10
N LYS A 10 -49.91 -15.91 -44.29
CA LYS A 10 -50.64 -17.05 -43.66
C LYS A 10 -49.70 -17.71 -42.63
N THR A 11 -49.84 -17.42 -41.33
CA THR A 11 -50.56 -18.18 -40.26
C THR A 11 -49.71 -19.26 -39.57
N LEU A 12 -49.61 -19.13 -38.24
CA LEU A 12 -48.92 -19.99 -37.26
C LEU A 12 -49.66 -21.33 -36.99
N SER A 13 -48.90 -22.43 -36.88
CA SER A 13 -48.71 -23.39 -35.75
C SER A 13 -49.75 -24.53 -35.61
N PRO A 14 -49.56 -25.60 -34.78
CA PRO A 14 -48.38 -26.13 -34.06
C PRO A 14 -48.19 -27.69 -34.16
N HIS A 15 -47.14 -28.21 -33.51
CA HIS A 15 -46.86 -29.60 -33.10
C HIS A 15 -46.38 -30.66 -34.11
N GLY A 16 -45.27 -31.34 -33.77
CA GLY A 16 -44.80 -32.57 -34.41
C GLY A 16 -43.34 -32.92 -34.09
N THR A 17 -43.12 -33.59 -32.95
CA THR A 17 -41.89 -34.35 -32.63
C THR A 17 -41.85 -35.62 -33.50
N ILE A 18 -40.67 -36.09 -33.93
CA ILE A 18 -40.20 -37.52 -33.92
C ILE A 18 -38.90 -37.72 -34.75
N HIS A 19 -37.89 -38.23 -34.03
CA HIS A 19 -36.83 -39.22 -34.31
C HIS A 19 -35.83 -39.22 -35.50
N LEU A 20 -34.59 -39.51 -35.06
CA LEU A 20 -33.34 -39.95 -35.70
C LEU A 20 -33.41 -41.13 -36.70
N ALA A 21 -32.47 -41.13 -37.67
CA ALA A 21 -31.40 -42.15 -37.90
C ALA A 21 -30.42 -41.61 -38.98
N LEU A 22 -29.11 -41.36 -38.72
CA LEU A 22 -27.94 -42.27 -38.70
C LEU A 22 -27.68 -42.94 -40.08
N VAL A 23 -26.49 -42.93 -40.72
CA VAL A 23 -25.17 -43.58 -40.44
C VAL A 23 -24.23 -43.26 -41.69
N PRO A 24 -22.90 -43.51 -41.79
CA PRO A 24 -21.70 -43.35 -40.93
C PRO A 24 -20.47 -42.67 -41.64
N SER A 25 -19.39 -42.39 -40.89
CA SER A 25 -18.04 -42.95 -41.22
C SER A 25 -17.03 -42.83 -40.07
N LYS A 26 -16.88 -43.97 -39.37
CA LYS A 26 -15.72 -44.58 -38.68
C LYS A 26 -14.55 -43.71 -38.12
N LEU A 27 -14.43 -43.75 -36.79
CA LEU A 27 -13.17 -43.81 -36.03
C LEU A 27 -12.56 -45.24 -36.07
N PRO A 28 -11.30 -45.41 -35.63
CA PRO A 28 -11.13 -46.16 -34.38
C PRO A 28 -10.17 -45.51 -33.37
N GLN A 29 -10.50 -45.71 -32.08
CA GLN A 29 -9.71 -45.45 -30.85
C GLN A 29 -9.19 -46.82 -30.30
N PRO A 30 -8.70 -46.94 -29.05
CA PRO A 30 -7.50 -46.39 -28.42
C PRO A 30 -6.67 -47.51 -27.72
N THR A 31 -5.50 -47.20 -27.13
CA THR A 31 -5.02 -47.91 -25.92
C THR A 31 -4.11 -47.02 -25.05
N HIS A 32 -4.24 -47.22 -23.73
CA HIS A 32 -3.62 -46.53 -22.60
C HIS A 32 -2.09 -46.71 -22.49
N HIS A 33 -1.40 -45.72 -21.90
CA HIS A 33 -0.55 -45.80 -20.70
C HIS A 33 0.37 -44.56 -20.57
N LEU A 34 0.26 -43.84 -19.44
CA LEU A 34 1.27 -42.91 -18.87
C LEU A 34 2.11 -43.70 -17.84
N PRO A 35 3.17 -43.15 -17.21
CA PRO A 35 4.21 -42.24 -17.69
C PRO A 35 5.65 -42.71 -17.27
N LEU A 36 6.71 -42.17 -17.87
CA LEU A 36 7.99 -41.86 -17.20
C LEU A 36 8.93 -41.22 -18.23
N PHE A 37 9.25 -39.93 -18.09
CA PHE A 37 10.39 -39.33 -18.79
C PHE A 37 11.23 -38.49 -17.83
N LEU A 38 12.28 -39.17 -17.38
CA LEU A 38 13.66 -38.73 -17.13
C LEU A 38 14.02 -37.26 -17.44
N LEU A 39 14.55 -36.58 -16.40
CA LEU A 39 15.62 -35.55 -16.46
C LEU A 39 16.78 -36.00 -17.37
N PRO A 40 17.61 -35.15 -18.03
CA PRO A 40 18.53 -34.15 -17.39
C PRO A 40 18.99 -33.01 -18.37
N PRO A 41 20.19 -32.36 -18.30
CA PRO A 41 21.03 -31.90 -17.17
C PRO A 41 21.36 -30.38 -17.19
N SER A 42 21.71 -29.88 -16.01
CA SER A 42 22.88 -29.03 -15.66
C SER A 42 23.26 -27.81 -16.54
N LEU A 43 23.19 -26.64 -15.90
CA LEU A 43 23.88 -25.41 -16.29
C LEU A 43 25.39 -25.63 -16.39
N ILE A 44 25.96 -25.22 -17.53
CA ILE A 44 27.37 -24.83 -17.67
C ILE A 44 27.40 -23.30 -17.64
N ILE A 45 28.11 -22.76 -16.65
CA ILE A 45 28.47 -21.35 -16.54
C ILE A 45 29.60 -21.14 -17.55
N ASP A 46 29.36 -20.33 -18.57
CA ASP A 46 30.45 -19.81 -19.41
C ASP A 46 30.64 -18.32 -19.12
N SER A 47 31.85 -18.03 -18.66
CA SER A 47 32.36 -16.74 -18.28
C SER A 47 33.13 -16.16 -19.47
N ASN A 48 32.65 -15.06 -20.05
CA ASN A 48 33.45 -13.99 -20.68
C ASN A 48 32.55 -13.02 -21.47
N SER A 49 32.28 -11.87 -20.89
CA SER A 49 32.32 -10.58 -21.60
C SER A 49 32.20 -9.45 -20.59
N SER A 50 33.33 -8.84 -20.30
CA SER A 50 33.46 -7.58 -19.59
C SER A 50 32.93 -6.45 -20.47
N THR A 51 31.92 -5.71 -20.01
CA THR A 51 31.75 -4.26 -20.28
C THR A 51 30.58 -3.68 -19.46
N LEU A 52 30.92 -2.75 -18.56
CA LEU A 52 30.06 -1.77 -17.87
C LEU A 52 28.69 -2.22 -17.31
N VAL A 53 28.68 -2.77 -16.09
CA VAL A 53 27.54 -2.65 -15.15
C VAL A 53 28.07 -2.44 -13.72
N GLY A 54 28.65 -1.28 -13.45
CA GLY A 54 29.14 -0.90 -12.13
C GLY A 54 28.16 0.02 -11.41
N ALA A 55 27.10 -0.54 -10.81
CA ALA A 55 26.30 0.06 -9.73
C ALA A 55 25.17 -0.88 -9.29
N ASN A 56 24.49 -1.53 -10.24
CA ASN A 56 23.28 -2.32 -9.95
C ASN A 56 23.54 -3.74 -9.44
N GLN A 57 24.75 -4.27 -9.61
CA GLN A 57 25.10 -5.62 -9.15
C GLN A 57 25.41 -5.65 -7.65
N ILE A 58 25.88 -4.52 -7.10
CA ILE A 58 26.15 -4.36 -5.66
C ILE A 58 24.84 -4.40 -4.87
N ILE A 59 23.76 -3.82 -5.41
CA ILE A 59 22.42 -3.85 -4.79
C ILE A 59 21.88 -5.28 -4.68
N ILE A 60 22.13 -6.12 -5.69
CA ILE A 60 21.63 -7.50 -5.75
C ILE A 60 22.38 -8.40 -4.75
N THR A 61 23.70 -8.23 -4.62
CA THR A 61 24.50 -9.04 -3.69
C THR A 61 24.23 -8.69 -2.22
N ILE A 62 23.90 -7.43 -1.90
CA ILE A 62 23.59 -7.03 -0.52
C ILE A 62 22.26 -7.65 -0.02
N ILE A 63 21.25 -7.80 -0.90
CA ILE A 63 19.95 -8.37 -0.52
C ILE A 63 20.03 -9.88 -0.26
N ILE A 64 20.93 -10.61 -0.93
CA ILE A 64 21.08 -12.07 -0.75
C ILE A 64 21.84 -12.41 0.55
N ILE A 65 22.56 -11.46 1.14
CA ILE A 65 23.36 -11.63 2.37
C ILE A 65 22.76 -10.82 3.52
N MET A 66 21.45 -10.93 3.75
CA MET A 66 20.83 -10.42 4.97
C MET A 66 20.81 -11.54 6.02
N PRO A 67 21.56 -11.45 7.13
CA PRO A 67 21.40 -12.38 8.24
C PRO A 67 20.11 -12.04 9.00
N MET A 68 19.31 -13.08 9.27
CA MET A 68 18.13 -13.03 10.14
C MET A 68 18.51 -12.47 11.53
N PRO A 69 17.72 -11.57 12.14
CA PRO A 69 17.92 -11.18 13.52
C PRO A 69 17.60 -12.36 14.45
N SER A 70 18.62 -12.89 15.11
CA SER A 70 18.50 -14.00 16.07
C SER A 70 17.68 -13.58 17.29
N GLY A 71 16.69 -14.39 17.64
CA GLY A 71 15.86 -14.22 18.83
C GLY A 71 16.68 -14.32 20.12
N VAL A 72 16.49 -13.34 21.01
CA VAL A 72 17.09 -13.36 22.35
C VAL A 72 16.25 -14.24 23.26
N THR A 73 16.84 -15.34 23.71
CA THR A 73 16.27 -16.26 24.70
C THR A 73 16.34 -15.66 26.12
N ASN A 74 15.25 -15.79 26.87
CA ASN A 74 15.13 -15.41 28.28
C ASN A 74 16.14 -16.16 29.17
N GLY A 75 16.92 -15.40 29.95
CA GLY A 75 17.82 -15.90 31.00
C GLY A 75 17.38 -15.42 32.38
N SER A 76 17.34 -16.38 33.30
CA SER A 76 16.78 -16.35 34.65
C SER A 76 17.40 -15.35 35.65
N THR A 77 16.54 -14.97 36.60
CA THR A 77 16.78 -14.36 37.91
C THR A 77 18.10 -14.68 38.60
N SER A 78 18.83 -13.64 39.02
CA SER A 78 19.69 -13.68 40.20
C SER A 78 19.57 -12.37 40.98
N SER A 79 19.24 -12.53 42.25
CA SER A 79 19.15 -11.50 43.29
C SER A 79 20.53 -10.93 43.62
N ASN A 80 20.65 -9.61 43.70
CA ASN A 80 21.62 -8.98 44.60
C ASN A 80 21.15 -7.59 45.04
N SER A 81 21.01 -7.46 46.35
CA SER A 81 20.81 -6.23 47.11
C SER A 81 22.11 -5.45 47.15
N PHE A 82 22.11 -4.16 46.81
CA PHE A 82 23.03 -3.16 47.40
C PHE A 82 22.50 -1.73 47.28
N ASN A 83 22.23 -1.16 48.46
CA ASN A 83 22.30 0.22 48.96
C ASN A 83 22.11 1.47 48.06
N ASN A 84 21.21 2.30 48.57
CA ASN A 84 21.10 3.75 48.46
C ASN A 84 22.44 4.50 48.43
N ASN A 85 22.62 5.35 47.40
CA ASN A 85 22.84 6.80 47.53
C ASN A 85 23.35 7.35 46.19
N ASN A 86 22.45 7.96 45.41
CA ASN A 86 22.78 9.09 44.54
C ASN A 86 21.50 9.69 43.96
N LYS A 87 21.03 10.78 44.56
CA LYS A 87 20.17 11.76 43.89
C LYS A 87 20.98 12.40 42.76
N LYS A 88 21.14 11.70 41.64
CA LYS A 88 21.40 12.35 40.34
C LYS A 88 20.07 12.89 39.85
N SER A 89 20.01 14.18 39.52
CA SER A 89 18.96 14.74 38.69
C SER A 89 18.77 13.83 37.48
N SER A 90 17.66 13.09 37.40
CA SER A 90 17.37 12.22 36.28
C SER A 90 17.12 13.09 35.05
N SER A 91 18.16 13.34 34.26
CA SER A 91 18.00 13.98 32.96
C SER A 91 17.11 13.06 32.11
N SER A 92 15.89 13.50 31.83
CA SER A 92 15.00 12.85 30.88
C SER A 92 15.75 12.58 29.58
N SER A 93 15.72 11.35 29.09
CA SER A 93 16.35 11.04 27.80
C SER A 93 15.58 11.75 26.69
N LYS A 94 16.31 12.38 25.77
CA LYS A 94 15.72 13.10 24.63
C LYS A 94 15.60 12.16 23.44
N SER A 95 14.42 12.13 22.83
CA SER A 95 14.08 11.22 21.76
C SER A 95 13.55 11.97 20.55
N ILE A 96 14.00 11.59 19.36
CA ILE A 96 13.39 12.05 18.10
C ILE A 96 12.37 11.01 17.67
N VAL A 97 11.18 11.46 17.31
CA VAL A 97 10.17 10.63 16.65
C VAL A 97 10.06 11.10 15.21
N TRP A 98 10.55 10.29 14.28
CA TRP A 98 10.57 10.62 12.86
C TRP A 98 9.34 10.07 12.15
N PHE A 99 8.46 10.98 11.71
CA PHE A 99 7.25 10.72 10.95
C PHE A 99 7.51 10.67 9.45
N ARG A 100 6.83 9.75 8.77
CA ARG A 100 6.86 9.57 7.31
C ARG A 100 5.43 9.36 6.79
N ARG A 101 4.98 8.10 6.68
CA ARG A 101 3.63 7.69 6.27
C ARG A 101 2.79 7.17 7.45
N ASP A 102 2.93 7.81 8.60
CA ASP A 102 2.31 7.44 9.87
C ASP A 102 1.74 8.69 10.58
N LEU A 103 1.05 9.53 9.82
CA LEU A 103 0.67 10.91 10.19
C LEU A 103 -0.50 10.98 11.19
N ARG A 104 -0.37 10.28 12.32
CA ARG A 104 -1.34 10.19 13.40
C ARG A 104 -0.69 10.14 14.78
N VAL A 105 -1.48 10.47 15.79
CA VAL A 105 -1.07 10.42 17.21
C VAL A 105 -1.66 9.24 17.97
N GLU A 106 -2.77 8.66 17.48
CA GLU A 106 -3.37 7.44 18.02
C GLU A 106 -2.71 6.21 17.40
N ASP A 107 -2.56 5.16 18.20
CA ASP A 107 -1.96 3.89 17.79
C ASP A 107 -0.66 4.07 16.97
N ASN A 108 0.20 4.98 17.43
CA ASN A 108 1.53 5.22 16.89
C ASN A 108 2.58 4.69 17.89
N PRO A 109 3.17 3.50 17.64
CA PRO A 109 4.13 2.88 18.56
C PRO A 109 5.42 3.69 18.71
N ALA A 110 5.96 4.28 17.63
CA ALA A 110 7.14 5.13 17.71
C ALA A 110 6.90 6.36 18.60
N LEU A 111 5.76 7.03 18.44
CA LEU A 111 5.38 8.16 19.29
C LEU A 111 5.20 7.72 20.76
N SER A 112 4.55 6.59 20.98
CA SER A 112 4.33 6.03 22.33
C SER A 112 5.64 5.61 23.00
N ALA A 113 6.61 5.07 22.25
CA ALA A 113 7.94 4.76 22.73
C ALA A 113 8.73 6.03 23.09
N GLY A 114 8.65 7.07 22.24
CA GLY A 114 9.25 8.37 22.49
C GLY A 114 8.75 9.00 23.79
N VAL A 115 7.42 9.07 23.98
CA VAL A 115 6.82 9.66 25.18
C VAL A 115 7.18 8.87 26.44
N ARG A 116 7.30 7.55 26.36
CA ARG A 116 7.76 6.71 27.49
C ARG A 116 9.23 6.94 27.85
N ALA A 117 10.07 7.31 26.88
CA ALA A 117 11.49 7.54 27.11
C ALA A 117 11.81 8.92 27.71
N GLY A 118 10.96 9.93 27.47
CA GLY A 118 11.11 11.26 28.06
C GLY A 118 10.68 12.39 27.12
N GLU A 119 11.59 13.32 26.89
CA GLU A 119 11.36 14.47 26.00
C GLU A 119 11.33 14.04 24.55
N VAL A 120 10.37 14.54 23.78
CA VAL A 120 10.17 14.16 22.38
C VAL A 120 10.30 15.37 21.47
N VAL A 121 11.04 15.20 20.38
CA VAL A 121 11.05 16.11 19.23
C VAL A 121 10.42 15.38 18.04
N PRO A 122 9.13 15.68 17.72
CA PRO A 122 8.50 15.19 16.50
C PRO A 122 9.19 15.80 15.28
N LEU A 123 9.61 14.97 14.33
CA LEU A 123 10.37 15.38 13.15
C LEU A 123 9.74 14.82 11.88
N PHE A 124 9.63 15.65 10.86
CA PHE A 124 9.30 15.24 9.49
C PHE A 124 10.39 15.75 8.54
N ILE A 125 10.92 14.84 7.70
CA ILE A 125 11.95 15.17 6.71
C ILE A 125 11.37 14.96 5.32
N TRP A 126 11.44 15.99 4.50
CA TRP A 126 11.07 15.96 3.09
C TRP A 126 12.33 15.86 2.23
N ALA A 127 12.55 14.67 1.68
CA ALA A 127 13.67 14.37 0.77
C ALA A 127 13.19 13.61 -0.48
N PRO A 128 12.35 14.24 -1.32
CA PRO A 128 11.72 13.54 -2.41
C PRO A 128 12.69 13.16 -3.54
N GLU A 129 13.89 13.74 -3.59
CA GLU A 129 14.97 13.31 -4.48
C GLU A 129 15.45 11.88 -4.19
N GLU A 130 15.39 11.44 -2.93
CA GLU A 130 15.76 10.06 -2.55
C GLU A 130 14.79 9.02 -3.12
N GLU A 131 13.55 9.42 -3.40
CA GLU A 131 12.51 8.55 -3.96
C GLU A 131 12.70 8.34 -5.49
N GLY A 132 13.64 9.06 -6.11
CA GLY A 132 14.04 8.89 -7.50
C GLY A 132 12.87 9.04 -8.49
N HIS A 133 12.59 7.98 -9.25
CA HIS A 133 11.49 7.98 -10.24
C HIS A 133 10.09 8.04 -9.57
N TYR A 134 10.01 7.66 -8.29
CA TYR A 134 8.79 7.62 -7.50
C TYR A 134 8.63 8.86 -6.63
N TYR A 135 9.15 10.01 -7.08
CA TYR A 135 8.81 11.32 -6.53
C TYR A 135 7.29 11.43 -6.36
N PRO A 136 6.75 11.75 -5.16
CA PRO A 136 5.32 11.72 -4.91
C PRO A 136 4.52 12.60 -5.88
N GLY A 137 3.41 12.06 -6.37
CA GLY A 137 2.55 12.71 -7.35
C GLY A 137 1.97 14.05 -6.88
N ARG A 138 1.45 14.84 -7.82
CA ARG A 138 0.90 16.18 -7.56
C ARG A 138 -0.14 16.18 -6.44
N VAL A 139 -1.14 15.30 -6.56
CA VAL A 139 -2.26 15.30 -5.61
C VAL A 139 -1.89 14.65 -4.28
N SER A 140 -0.96 13.68 -4.30
CA SER A 140 -0.38 13.06 -3.11
C SER A 140 0.41 14.10 -2.27
N ARG A 141 1.20 14.97 -2.93
CA ARG A 141 1.85 16.12 -2.29
C ARG A 141 0.86 17.11 -1.67
N TRP A 142 -0.22 17.43 -2.39
CA TRP A 142 -1.29 18.27 -1.84
C TRP A 142 -1.86 17.67 -0.55
N TRP A 143 -2.22 16.38 -0.57
CA TRP A 143 -2.75 15.67 0.58
C TRP A 143 -1.77 15.71 1.75
N LEU A 144 -0.52 15.34 1.51
CA LEU A 144 0.57 15.36 2.50
C LEU A 144 0.71 16.74 3.16
N SER A 145 0.65 17.82 2.37
CA SER A 145 0.75 19.19 2.90
C SER A 145 -0.36 19.50 3.91
N GLN A 146 -1.60 19.07 3.64
CA GLN A 146 -2.74 19.30 4.53
C GLN A 146 -2.65 18.41 5.76
N SER A 147 -2.26 17.15 5.60
CA SER A 147 -2.10 16.19 6.69
C SER A 147 -1.00 16.59 7.67
N LEU A 148 0.12 17.15 7.19
CA LEU A 148 1.17 17.67 8.05
C LEU A 148 0.73 18.89 8.85
N ARG A 149 -0.04 19.82 8.26
CA ARG A 149 -0.63 20.95 9.00
C ARG A 149 -1.59 20.44 10.09
N HIS A 150 -2.39 19.43 9.76
CA HIS A 150 -3.31 18.81 10.72
C HIS A 150 -2.58 18.09 11.86
N LEU A 151 -1.49 17.39 11.53
CA LEU A 151 -0.63 16.71 12.50
C LEU A 151 0.07 17.71 13.41
N ASP A 152 0.66 18.79 12.89
CA ASP A 152 1.30 19.84 13.70
C ASP A 152 0.30 20.48 14.67
N SER A 153 -0.91 20.83 14.20
CA SER A 153 -1.97 21.34 15.08
C SER A 153 -2.34 20.34 16.20
N SER A 154 -2.40 19.05 15.87
CA SER A 154 -2.69 18.00 16.85
C SER A 154 -1.56 17.80 17.85
N LEU A 155 -0.31 17.81 17.41
CA LEU A 155 0.87 17.72 18.28
C LEU A 155 0.94 18.94 19.21
N ARG A 156 0.64 20.14 18.71
CA ARG A 156 0.62 21.37 19.54
C ARG A 156 -0.40 21.27 20.65
N SER A 157 -1.57 20.69 20.37
CA SER A 157 -2.59 20.43 21.40
C SER A 157 -2.12 19.42 22.48
N LEU A 158 -1.17 18.54 22.14
CA LEU A 158 -0.54 17.61 23.07
C LEU A 158 0.70 18.18 23.78
N GLY A 159 1.19 19.36 23.36
CA GLY A 159 2.32 20.06 23.98
C GLY A 159 3.64 20.05 23.21
N ALA A 160 3.68 19.55 21.97
CA ALA A 160 4.88 19.54 21.13
C ALA A 160 4.62 20.14 19.74
N SER A 161 5.63 20.68 19.07
CA SER A 161 5.52 21.15 17.68
C SER A 161 6.20 20.18 16.72
N LEU A 162 5.70 20.08 15.50
CA LEU A 162 6.35 19.33 14.44
C LEU A 162 7.54 20.11 13.87
N LEU A 163 8.74 19.56 14.01
CA LEU A 163 9.93 20.05 13.32
C LEU A 163 9.91 19.55 11.87
N THR A 164 9.91 20.45 10.91
CA THR A 164 9.97 20.11 9.48
C THR A 164 11.33 20.43 8.91
N LYS A 165 11.88 19.52 8.10
CA LYS A 165 13.18 19.70 7.45
C LYS A 165 13.14 19.35 5.97
N ARG A 166 13.76 20.18 5.14
CA ARG A 166 13.99 19.90 3.73
C ARG A 166 15.41 19.36 3.58
N SER A 167 15.57 18.20 2.94
CA SER A 167 16.89 17.62 2.73
C SER A 167 17.02 16.95 1.37
N LEU A 168 18.24 16.88 0.82
CA LEU A 168 18.59 16.00 -0.29
C LEU A 168 18.99 14.59 0.18
N ASP A 169 19.45 14.47 1.43
CA ASP A 169 19.85 13.21 2.06
C ASP A 169 19.31 13.15 3.50
N THR A 170 18.47 12.16 3.76
CA THR A 170 17.77 12.00 5.04
C THR A 170 18.73 11.66 6.16
N ALA A 171 19.77 10.87 5.89
CA ALA A 171 20.72 10.41 6.90
C ALA A 171 21.54 11.58 7.50
N SER A 172 22.10 12.45 6.66
CA SER A 172 22.85 13.64 7.11
C SER A 172 21.98 14.61 7.90
N THR A 173 20.72 14.84 7.47
CA THR A 173 19.81 15.73 8.20
C THR A 173 19.39 15.15 9.54
N LEU A 174 19.10 13.85 9.62
CA LEU A 174 18.81 13.21 10.91
C LEU A 174 19.98 13.33 11.87
N LEU A 175 21.19 13.12 11.38
CA LEU A 175 22.39 13.25 12.19
C LEU A 175 22.54 14.69 12.73
N HIS A 176 22.38 15.68 11.86
CA HIS A 176 22.44 17.09 12.26
C HIS A 176 21.37 17.42 13.31
N VAL A 177 20.13 16.96 13.12
CA VAL A 177 19.06 17.19 14.10
C VAL A 177 19.38 16.51 15.43
N LEU A 178 19.79 15.24 15.43
CA LEU A 178 20.18 14.49 16.64
C LEU A 178 21.28 15.22 17.44
N GLN A 179 22.31 15.70 16.76
CA GLN A 179 23.41 16.47 17.38
C GLN A 179 22.93 17.81 17.92
N SER A 180 22.07 18.52 17.18
CA SER A 180 21.57 19.85 17.60
C SER A 180 20.65 19.77 18.83
N THR A 181 19.84 18.71 18.94
CA THR A 181 18.89 18.50 20.03
C THR A 181 19.49 17.74 21.21
N ASN A 182 20.73 17.23 21.07
CA ASN A 182 21.36 16.29 22.00
C ASN A 182 20.45 15.07 22.29
N ALA A 183 19.79 14.53 21.25
CA ALA A 183 18.91 13.39 21.40
C ALA A 183 19.69 12.07 21.35
N THR A 184 19.35 11.16 22.25
CA THR A 184 20.04 9.86 22.40
C THR A 184 19.28 8.72 21.73
N ASN A 185 17.98 8.91 21.47
CA ASN A 185 17.12 7.91 20.86
C ASN A 185 16.48 8.43 19.57
N LEU A 186 16.39 7.56 18.56
CA LEU A 186 15.58 7.76 17.37
C LEU A 186 14.52 6.66 17.30
N PHE A 187 13.26 7.07 17.20
CA PHE A 187 12.12 6.17 17.02
C PHE A 187 11.39 6.49 15.71
N PHE A 188 11.10 5.46 14.92
CA PHE A 188 10.29 5.58 13.70
C PHE A 188 9.49 4.30 13.45
N ASN A 189 8.51 4.36 12.56
CA ASN A 189 7.73 3.18 12.17
C ASN A 189 8.21 2.62 10.82
N HIS A 190 8.15 1.29 10.66
CA HIS A 190 8.59 0.60 9.44
C HIS A 190 7.80 1.03 8.21
N LEU A 191 8.48 1.04 7.05
CA LEU A 191 7.86 1.06 5.72
C LEU A 191 8.42 -0.12 4.90
N TYR A 192 7.60 -0.65 4.00
CA TYR A 192 7.87 -1.90 3.28
C TYR A 192 8.09 -1.69 1.78
N ASP A 193 8.12 -0.42 1.34
CA ASP A 193 8.51 -0.11 -0.02
C ASP A 193 10.03 -0.37 -0.18
N PRO A 194 10.50 -0.78 -1.38
CA PRO A 194 11.90 -1.17 -1.56
C PRO A 194 12.90 -0.03 -1.33
N LEU A 195 12.51 1.21 -1.62
CA LEU A 195 13.36 2.41 -1.49
C LEU A 195 13.63 2.70 -0.01
N SER A 196 12.57 2.65 0.80
CA SER A 196 12.55 2.84 2.23
C SER A 196 13.27 1.72 2.96
N LEU A 197 13.14 0.47 2.55
CA LEU A 197 13.87 -0.64 3.17
C LEU A 197 15.39 -0.44 3.09
N VAL A 198 15.89 -0.05 1.91
CA VAL A 198 17.33 0.24 1.72
C VAL A 198 17.76 1.46 2.54
N ARG A 199 16.95 2.53 2.53
CA ARG A 199 17.21 3.75 3.32
C ARG A 199 17.25 3.46 4.81
N ASP A 200 16.26 2.74 5.34
CA ASP A 200 16.11 2.47 6.76
C ASP A 200 17.23 1.58 7.29
N HIS A 201 17.66 0.58 6.50
CA HIS A 201 18.81 -0.26 6.83
C HIS A 201 20.09 0.57 6.93
N ARG A 202 20.42 1.33 5.88
CA ARG A 202 21.60 2.20 5.83
C ARG A 202 21.62 3.20 6.99
N LEU A 203 20.47 3.78 7.30
CA LEU A 203 20.29 4.75 8.38
C LEU A 203 20.50 4.11 9.75
N LYS A 204 19.95 2.91 9.97
CA LYS A 204 20.13 2.17 11.22
C LYS A 204 21.59 1.83 11.46
N GLU A 205 22.31 1.37 10.44
CA GLU A 205 23.75 1.10 10.54
C GLU A 205 24.54 2.37 10.88
N LEU A 206 24.31 3.45 10.13
CA LEU A 206 25.05 4.71 10.29
C LEU A 206 24.83 5.33 11.67
N LEU A 207 23.60 5.38 12.16
CA LEU A 207 23.30 6.01 13.45
C LEU A 207 23.70 5.12 14.64
N THR A 208 23.58 3.80 14.53
CA THR A 208 24.03 2.88 15.58
C THR A 208 25.55 2.94 15.73
N ALA A 209 26.30 3.06 14.61
CA ALA A 209 27.75 3.26 14.64
C ALA A 209 28.18 4.55 15.36
N GLN A 210 27.28 5.54 15.44
CA GLN A 210 27.49 6.78 16.19
C GLN A 210 26.94 6.75 17.63
N GLY A 211 26.53 5.58 18.12
CA GLY A 211 26.07 5.39 19.50
C GLY A 211 24.65 5.87 19.76
N ILE A 212 23.85 6.14 18.73
CA ILE A 212 22.44 6.51 18.87
C ILE A 212 21.59 5.24 18.97
N ASN A 213 20.68 5.19 19.93
CA ASN A 213 19.74 4.09 20.07
C ASN A 213 18.59 4.23 19.06
N VAL A 214 18.65 3.43 18.00
CA VAL A 214 17.62 3.42 16.94
C VAL A 214 16.67 2.26 17.16
N ARG A 215 15.36 2.54 17.30
CA ARG A 215 14.33 1.50 17.33
C ARG A 215 13.21 1.81 16.35
N SER A 216 12.72 0.75 15.72
CA SER A 216 11.67 0.81 14.71
C SER A 216 10.53 -0.13 15.08
N PHE A 217 9.30 0.20 14.66
CA PHE A 217 8.08 -0.50 15.09
C PHE A 217 7.08 -0.72 13.96
N ASN A 218 6.22 -1.73 14.09
CA ASN A 218 5.08 -1.95 13.21
C ASN A 218 3.92 -1.00 13.54
N ALA A 219 3.57 -0.11 12.63
CA ALA A 219 2.39 0.75 12.74
C ALA A 219 1.42 0.64 11.56
N ASP A 220 1.87 0.12 10.42
CA ASP A 220 1.11 0.18 9.18
C ASP A 220 0.47 -1.16 8.79
N LEU A 221 0.88 -2.26 9.41
CA LEU A 221 0.39 -3.62 9.13
C LEU A 221 -0.28 -4.24 10.36
N LEU A 222 -1.08 -5.28 10.11
CA LEU A 222 -1.64 -6.15 11.14
C LEU A 222 -0.57 -7.12 11.67
N TYR A 223 0.18 -7.72 10.76
CA TYR A 223 1.27 -8.65 11.02
C TYR A 223 2.49 -8.24 10.20
N GLU A 224 3.69 -8.46 10.73
CA GLU A 224 4.90 -8.21 9.95
C GLU A 224 5.03 -9.24 8.82
N PRO A 225 5.62 -8.88 7.66
CA PRO A 225 5.71 -9.80 6.53
C PRO A 225 6.46 -11.10 6.83
N TRP A 226 7.44 -11.06 7.74
CA TRP A 226 8.23 -12.23 8.16
C TRP A 226 7.52 -13.10 9.21
N GLU A 227 6.39 -12.65 9.77
CA GLU A 227 5.59 -13.42 10.74
C GLU A 227 4.63 -14.39 10.06
N VAL A 228 4.31 -14.17 8.78
CA VAL A 228 3.28 -14.90 8.03
C VAL A 228 3.93 -15.79 6.96
N ASN A 229 4.35 -16.99 7.37
CA ASN A 229 4.89 -18.01 6.47
C ASN A 229 3.97 -19.22 6.37
N ASP A 230 4.19 -20.03 5.34
CA ASP A 230 3.55 -21.34 5.21
C ASP A 230 4.11 -22.35 6.24
N ASP A 231 3.59 -23.58 6.23
CA ASP A 231 3.99 -24.60 7.19
C ASP A 231 5.43 -25.13 6.96
N ASN A 232 6.07 -24.73 5.85
CA ASN A 232 7.48 -25.02 5.54
C ASN A 232 8.38 -23.78 5.72
N ASP A 233 7.90 -22.73 6.40
CA ASP A 233 8.58 -21.44 6.57
C ASP A 233 8.89 -20.71 5.24
N LEU A 234 8.16 -21.02 4.16
CA LEU A 234 8.26 -20.37 2.87
C LEU A 234 7.22 -19.26 2.71
N PRO A 235 7.54 -18.21 1.92
CA PRO A 235 6.59 -17.14 1.67
C PRO A 235 5.46 -17.58 0.72
N PHE A 236 4.25 -17.09 0.99
CA PHE A 236 3.07 -17.36 0.16
C PHE A 236 3.14 -16.67 -1.20
N THR A 237 2.83 -17.42 -2.26
CA THR A 237 2.80 -16.90 -3.64
C THR A 237 1.42 -16.43 -4.10
N THR A 238 0.35 -16.76 -3.35
CA THR A 238 -1.02 -16.40 -3.70
C THR A 238 -1.78 -15.81 -2.52
N PHE A 239 -2.73 -14.92 -2.82
CA PHE A 239 -3.48 -14.17 -1.81
C PHE A 239 -4.34 -15.03 -0.87
N ALA A 240 -5.04 -16.04 -1.43
CA ALA A 240 -6.00 -16.83 -0.65
C ALA A 240 -5.36 -17.60 0.53
N PRO A 241 -4.28 -18.38 0.36
CA PRO A 241 -3.63 -19.05 1.47
C PRO A 241 -2.98 -18.06 2.44
N PHE A 242 -2.38 -16.97 1.95
CA PHE A 242 -1.85 -15.89 2.79
C PHE A 242 -2.94 -15.34 3.73
N TRP A 243 -4.07 -14.92 3.18
CA TRP A 243 -5.13 -14.30 3.97
C TRP A 243 -5.81 -15.28 4.93
N ASN A 244 -5.97 -16.54 4.51
CA ASN A 244 -6.47 -17.58 5.41
C ASN A 244 -5.53 -17.79 6.60
N LYS A 245 -4.21 -17.81 6.37
CA LYS A 245 -3.20 -17.89 7.45
C LYS A 245 -3.28 -16.68 8.37
N CYS A 246 -3.37 -15.45 7.83
CA CYS A 246 -3.52 -14.24 8.63
C CYS A 246 -4.73 -14.28 9.57
N LEU A 247 -5.88 -14.80 9.09
CA LEU A 247 -7.10 -14.92 9.89
C LEU A 247 -7.03 -16.04 10.94
N SER A 248 -6.12 -17.02 10.77
CA SER A 248 -5.92 -18.15 11.66
C SER A 248 -4.58 -18.09 12.41
N MET A 249 -4.00 -16.90 12.56
CA MET A 249 -2.76 -16.74 13.32
C MET A 249 -2.98 -17.13 14.79
N PRO A 250 -1.95 -17.67 15.48
CA PRO A 250 -2.09 -18.12 16.86
C PRO A 250 -2.29 -16.98 17.87
N TYR A 251 -2.03 -15.74 17.46
CA TYR A 251 -2.27 -14.53 18.24
C TYR A 251 -3.00 -13.48 17.39
N ASP A 252 -3.86 -12.71 18.05
CA ASP A 252 -4.57 -11.61 17.42
C ASP A 252 -3.63 -10.43 17.14
N PRO A 253 -3.93 -9.59 16.13
CA PRO A 253 -3.19 -8.35 15.92
C PRO A 253 -3.30 -7.47 17.16
N SER A 254 -2.20 -6.79 17.50
CA SER A 254 -2.13 -5.91 18.65
C SER A 254 -3.30 -4.91 18.68
N ALA A 255 -3.93 -4.77 19.84
CA ALA A 255 -4.99 -3.78 20.01
C ALA A 255 -4.46 -2.35 19.81
N PRO A 256 -5.25 -1.45 19.21
CA PRO A 256 -4.82 -0.09 18.97
C PRO A 256 -4.51 0.64 20.28
N MET A 257 -3.34 1.28 20.35
CA MET A 257 -2.92 2.03 21.53
C MET A 257 -3.62 3.39 21.62
N LEU A 258 -4.00 3.79 22.83
CA LEU A 258 -4.52 5.14 23.08
C LEU A 258 -3.46 6.21 22.78
N PRO A 259 -3.86 7.41 22.31
CA PRO A 259 -2.93 8.50 22.08
C PRO A 259 -2.31 8.97 23.41
N PRO A 260 -1.08 9.51 23.39
CA PRO A 260 -0.49 10.13 24.57
C PRO A 260 -1.36 11.28 25.12
N LYS A 261 -1.50 11.38 26.45
CA LYS A 261 -2.24 12.49 27.07
C LYS A 261 -1.53 13.84 26.93
N ARG A 262 -0.20 13.82 27.01
CA ARG A 262 0.68 14.98 26.89
C ARG A 262 2.04 14.54 26.39
N ILE A 263 2.71 15.39 25.64
CA ILE A 263 4.08 15.23 25.18
C ILE A 263 4.92 16.32 25.84
N THR A 264 6.05 15.93 26.45
CA THR A 264 7.04 16.89 26.93
C THR A 264 7.93 17.26 25.74
N PRO A 265 7.91 18.52 25.27
CA PRO A 265 8.70 18.91 24.11
C PRO A 265 10.20 18.91 24.47
N GLY A 266 11.02 18.29 23.63
CA GLY A 266 12.47 18.48 23.70
C GLY A 266 12.87 19.86 23.18
N ASP A 267 13.94 20.43 23.74
CA ASP A 267 14.49 21.69 23.24
C ASP A 267 15.02 21.54 21.80
N ALA A 268 14.28 22.13 20.86
CA ALA A 268 14.63 22.22 19.44
C ALA A 268 14.96 23.66 19.01
N SER A 269 15.17 24.59 19.95
CA SER A 269 15.47 26.01 19.65
C SER A 269 16.68 26.20 18.73
N ARG A 270 17.64 25.27 18.79
CA ARG A 270 18.86 25.25 17.96
C ARG A 270 18.63 24.77 16.53
N CYS A 271 17.45 24.24 16.21
CA CYS A 271 17.06 23.77 14.88
C CYS A 271 15.75 24.42 14.45
N PRO A 272 15.77 25.54 13.72
CA PRO A 272 14.54 26.14 13.21
C PRO A 272 13.85 25.20 12.21
N SER A 273 12.52 25.21 12.16
CA SER A 273 11.77 24.46 11.15
C SER A 273 11.90 25.10 9.77
N ASP A 274 12.05 24.28 8.74
CA ASP A 274 12.08 24.72 7.35
C ASP A 274 10.65 24.82 6.82
N THR A 275 10.37 25.82 5.99
CA THR A 275 9.09 25.92 5.28
C THR A 275 9.12 24.96 4.07
N LEU A 276 8.27 23.93 4.11
CA LEU A 276 8.18 22.95 3.04
C LEU A 276 7.22 23.44 1.95
N VAL A 277 7.69 23.42 0.70
CA VAL A 277 6.87 23.68 -0.49
C VAL A 277 6.49 22.35 -1.11
N PHE A 278 5.20 22.04 -1.13
CA PHE A 278 4.64 20.81 -1.68
C PHE A 278 3.90 21.02 -3.00
N GLU A 279 3.56 22.26 -3.35
CA GLU A 279 2.71 22.58 -4.50
C GLU A 279 3.30 23.77 -5.26
N ASP A 280 3.31 23.67 -6.58
CA ASP A 280 3.68 24.79 -7.44
C ASP A 280 2.51 25.76 -7.61
N ASP A 281 2.79 27.03 -7.92
CA ASP A 281 1.74 28.04 -8.10
C ASP A 281 0.76 27.69 -9.21
N SER A 282 1.20 26.99 -10.26
CA SER A 282 0.35 26.48 -11.34
C SER A 282 -0.58 25.34 -10.89
N GLU A 283 -0.19 24.58 -9.87
CA GLU A 283 -0.93 23.41 -9.39
C GLU A 283 -2.04 23.81 -8.41
N LYS A 284 -1.88 24.93 -7.68
CA LYS A 284 -2.84 25.43 -6.67
C LYS A 284 -4.27 25.50 -7.19
N GLY A 285 -4.46 26.03 -8.40
CA GLY A 285 -5.78 26.14 -9.03
C GLY A 285 -6.43 24.78 -9.29
N SER A 286 -5.64 23.79 -9.73
CA SER A 286 -6.13 22.43 -9.99
C SER A 286 -6.40 21.66 -8.69
N ASN A 287 -5.59 21.90 -7.65
CA ASN A 287 -5.72 21.25 -6.34
C ASN A 287 -6.92 21.79 -5.52
N ALA A 288 -7.40 23.00 -5.81
CA ALA A 288 -8.55 23.59 -5.11
C ALA A 288 -9.84 22.76 -5.23
N LEU A 289 -9.99 21.98 -6.30
CA LEU A 289 -11.15 21.07 -6.47
C LEU A 289 -11.07 19.86 -5.53
N LEU A 290 -9.86 19.38 -5.21
CA LEU A 290 -9.66 18.24 -4.31
C LEU A 290 -10.20 18.53 -2.91
N ALA A 291 -9.99 19.76 -2.42
CA ALA A 291 -10.47 20.22 -1.12
C ALA A 291 -12.01 20.18 -0.98
N ARG A 292 -12.76 20.17 -2.09
CA ARG A 292 -14.23 20.05 -2.07
C ARG A 292 -14.69 18.62 -1.82
N ALA A 293 -13.92 17.64 -2.30
CA ALA A 293 -14.24 16.22 -2.18
C ALA A 293 -13.58 15.59 -0.95
N TRP A 294 -12.41 16.09 -0.54
CA TRP A 294 -11.56 15.44 0.45
C TRP A 294 -11.14 16.39 1.57
N SER A 295 -11.06 15.83 2.77
CA SER A 295 -10.57 16.53 3.97
C SER A 295 -9.46 15.69 4.63
N PRO A 296 -8.19 15.91 4.26
CA PRO A 296 -7.06 15.18 4.83
C PRO A 296 -6.93 15.36 6.36
N GLY A 297 -6.26 14.42 7.02
CA GLY A 297 -5.92 14.47 8.44
C GLY A 297 -6.57 13.35 9.28
N TRP A 298 -5.82 12.86 10.28
CA TRP A 298 -6.20 11.70 11.09
C TRP A 298 -7.54 11.83 11.82
N ARG A 299 -7.95 13.02 12.27
CA ARG A 299 -9.29 13.19 12.89
C ARG A 299 -10.42 13.03 11.88
N ASN A 300 -10.21 13.45 10.64
CA ASN A 300 -11.21 13.28 9.57
C ASN A 300 -11.28 11.82 9.13
N ALA A 301 -10.12 11.16 9.11
CA ALA A 301 -10.00 9.73 8.85
C ALA A 301 -10.80 8.89 9.87
N ASP A 302 -10.73 9.23 11.16
CA ASP A 302 -11.54 8.58 12.21
C ASP A 302 -13.04 8.80 12.05
N LYS A 303 -13.44 10.01 11.66
CA LYS A 303 -14.85 10.31 11.35
C LYS A 303 -15.33 9.52 10.14
N ALA A 304 -14.52 9.44 9.09
CA ALA A 304 -14.83 8.66 7.89
C ALA A 304 -14.97 7.17 8.23
N LEU A 305 -14.05 6.62 9.04
CA LEU A 305 -14.12 5.24 9.52
C LEU A 305 -15.40 4.98 10.31
N SER A 306 -15.73 5.85 11.26
CA SER A 306 -16.93 5.74 12.09
C SER A 306 -18.22 5.83 11.26
N THR A 307 -18.25 6.72 10.27
CA THR A 307 -19.37 6.88 9.33
C THR A 307 -19.54 5.64 8.47
N PHE A 308 -18.44 5.08 7.96
CA PHE A 308 -18.47 3.86 7.15
C PHE A 308 -18.99 2.66 7.93
N ILE A 309 -18.46 2.45 9.15
CA ILE A 309 -18.82 1.31 10.01
C ILE A 309 -20.30 1.35 10.44
N ASN A 310 -20.86 2.54 10.66
CA ASN A 310 -22.24 2.70 11.11
C ASN A 310 -23.25 2.83 9.96
N GLY A 311 -22.81 2.92 8.71
CA GLY A 311 -23.70 3.03 7.55
C GLY A 311 -23.36 2.01 6.45
N PRO A 312 -22.55 2.38 5.43
CA PRO A 312 -22.33 1.56 4.23
C PRO A 312 -21.79 0.14 4.48
N LEU A 313 -21.14 -0.13 5.61
CA LEU A 313 -20.55 -1.45 5.91
C LEU A 313 -21.59 -2.58 5.87
N VAL A 314 -22.84 -2.38 6.28
CA VAL A 314 -23.86 -3.44 6.31
C VAL A 314 -24.13 -3.98 4.90
N GLU A 315 -24.19 -3.10 3.90
CA GLU A 315 -24.53 -3.43 2.50
C GLU A 315 -23.31 -3.54 1.59
N TYR A 316 -22.10 -3.54 2.16
CA TYR A 316 -20.84 -3.55 1.40
C TYR A 316 -20.75 -4.75 0.44
N SER A 317 -21.24 -5.92 0.83
CA SER A 317 -21.21 -7.14 0.00
C SER A 317 -21.84 -6.97 -1.38
N VAL A 318 -22.99 -6.29 -1.43
CA VAL A 318 -23.79 -6.02 -2.63
C VAL A 318 -23.27 -4.76 -3.34
N ASN A 319 -23.06 -3.68 -2.59
CA ASN A 319 -22.80 -2.36 -3.15
C ASN A 319 -21.34 -2.15 -3.58
N ARG A 320 -20.38 -2.99 -3.19
CA ARG A 320 -18.96 -2.89 -3.61
C ARG A 320 -18.70 -2.94 -5.12
N LYS A 321 -19.67 -3.39 -5.91
CA LYS A 321 -19.57 -3.46 -7.38
C LYS A 321 -20.14 -2.22 -8.07
N LYS A 322 -20.92 -1.42 -7.33
CA LYS A 322 -21.58 -0.23 -7.83
C LYS A 322 -20.63 0.95 -7.73
N ALA A 323 -20.39 1.61 -8.87
CA ALA A 323 -19.50 2.76 -8.98
C ALA A 323 -20.27 4.10 -8.98
N ASP A 324 -21.60 4.08 -8.93
CA ASP A 324 -22.50 5.23 -9.06
C ASP A 324 -22.85 5.88 -7.71
N GLY A 325 -22.20 5.50 -6.60
CA GLY A 325 -22.46 6.07 -5.28
C GLY A 325 -21.35 5.87 -4.25
N ALA A 326 -21.48 6.53 -3.10
CA ALA A 326 -20.55 6.44 -1.98
C ALA A 326 -20.77 5.15 -1.17
N THR A 327 -20.50 4.01 -1.79
CA THR A 327 -20.76 2.65 -1.26
C THR A 327 -19.55 2.04 -0.55
N THR A 328 -18.36 2.56 -0.83
CA THR A 328 -17.09 2.10 -0.25
C THR A 328 -16.65 3.01 0.90
N SER A 329 -15.59 2.61 1.60
CA SER A 329 -15.12 3.35 2.77
C SER A 329 -14.45 4.69 2.45
N LEU A 330 -13.94 4.88 1.23
CA LEU A 330 -13.13 6.03 0.83
C LEU A 330 -11.91 6.28 1.76
N LEU A 331 -11.46 5.24 2.49
CA LEU A 331 -10.36 5.36 3.46
C LEU A 331 -8.97 5.18 2.85
N SER A 332 -8.84 4.86 1.57
CA SER A 332 -7.56 4.49 0.96
C SER A 332 -6.48 5.59 1.08
N PRO A 333 -6.75 6.90 0.87
CA PRO A 333 -5.71 7.91 1.05
C PRO A 333 -5.29 8.05 2.52
N HIS A 334 -6.25 7.96 3.45
CA HIS A 334 -5.98 7.99 4.88
C HIS A 334 -5.13 6.79 5.34
N LEU A 335 -5.40 5.60 4.79
CA LEU A 335 -4.62 4.38 5.06
C LEU A 335 -3.23 4.41 4.42
N HIS A 336 -3.05 5.10 3.30
CA HIS A 336 -1.74 5.24 2.64
C HIS A 336 -0.79 6.13 3.45
N PHE A 337 -1.27 7.28 3.95
CA PHE A 337 -0.48 8.18 4.80
C PHE A 337 -0.47 7.79 6.29
N GLY A 338 -1.02 6.61 6.63
CA GLY A 338 -1.10 6.10 8.00
C GLY A 338 -1.83 7.03 8.95
N GLU A 339 -2.80 7.79 8.47
CA GLU A 339 -3.66 8.66 9.27
C GLU A 339 -4.65 7.87 10.11
N VAL A 340 -5.04 6.68 9.64
CA VAL A 340 -5.81 5.69 10.40
C VAL A 340 -5.00 4.42 10.54
N SER A 341 -4.98 3.87 11.75
CA SER A 341 -4.37 2.56 11.99
C SER A 341 -5.19 1.44 11.37
N VAL A 342 -4.54 0.57 10.59
CA VAL A 342 -5.16 -0.65 10.06
C VAL A 342 -5.62 -1.57 11.18
N ARG A 343 -4.90 -1.60 12.32
CA ARG A 343 -5.29 -2.38 13.52
C ARG A 343 -6.59 -1.85 14.10
N LYS A 344 -6.77 -0.53 14.17
CA LYS A 344 -8.02 0.10 14.61
C LYS A 344 -9.18 -0.28 13.69
N VAL A 345 -8.98 -0.23 12.37
CA VAL A 345 -9.99 -0.66 11.39
C VAL A 345 -10.38 -2.12 11.61
N PHE A 346 -9.38 -3.01 11.72
CA PHE A 346 -9.60 -4.44 11.93
C PHE A 346 -10.38 -4.71 13.22
N HIS A 347 -9.98 -4.12 14.35
CA HIS A 347 -10.65 -4.30 15.65
C HIS A 347 -12.11 -3.83 15.60
N LEU A 348 -12.38 -2.64 15.09
CA LEU A 348 -13.76 -2.12 15.04
C LEU A 348 -14.68 -2.94 14.12
N VAL A 349 -14.14 -3.41 12.99
CA VAL A 349 -14.87 -4.27 12.05
C VAL A 349 -15.12 -5.66 12.65
N ARG A 350 -14.14 -6.22 13.36
CA ARG A 350 -14.28 -7.52 14.04
C ARG A 350 -15.31 -7.47 15.17
N ILE A 351 -15.38 -6.36 15.92
CA ILE A 351 -16.43 -6.12 16.92
C ILE A 351 -17.81 -6.12 16.26
N LYS A 352 -17.98 -5.42 15.13
CA LYS A 352 -19.25 -5.43 14.38
C LYS A 352 -19.62 -6.81 13.86
N GLN A 353 -18.64 -7.59 13.42
CA GLN A 353 -18.86 -8.98 13.00
C GLN A 353 -19.48 -9.82 14.12
N LEU A 354 -18.95 -9.72 15.35
CA LEU A 354 -19.46 -10.45 16.50
C LEU A 354 -20.89 -10.03 16.86
N VAL A 355 -21.18 -8.72 16.82
CA VAL A 355 -22.52 -8.19 17.07
C VAL A 355 -23.51 -8.73 16.04
N TRP A 356 -23.18 -8.64 14.74
CA TRP A 356 -24.06 -9.12 13.68
C TRP A 356 -24.22 -10.64 13.63
N ALA A 357 -23.20 -11.39 14.02
CA ALA A 357 -23.30 -12.84 14.19
C ALA A 357 -24.30 -13.21 15.30
N ASN A 358 -24.26 -12.50 16.43
CA ASN A 358 -25.21 -12.71 17.52
C ASN A 358 -26.64 -12.29 17.15
N GLU A 359 -26.80 -11.28 16.30
CA GLU A 359 -28.09 -10.84 15.76
C GLU A 359 -28.62 -11.74 14.61
N GLY A 360 -27.81 -12.69 14.11
CA GLY A 360 -28.15 -13.54 12.97
C GLY A 360 -28.17 -12.80 11.62
N ASN A 361 -27.51 -11.64 11.51
CA ASN A 361 -27.44 -10.84 10.29
C ASN A 361 -26.35 -11.35 9.34
N LYS A 362 -26.71 -12.39 8.57
CA LYS A 362 -25.81 -13.04 7.60
C LYS A 362 -25.27 -12.08 6.52
N ALA A 363 -26.08 -11.10 6.10
CA ALA A 363 -25.66 -10.13 5.09
C ALA A 363 -24.56 -9.20 5.63
N GLY A 364 -24.69 -8.75 6.88
CA GLY A 364 -23.67 -7.98 7.58
C GLY A 364 -22.37 -8.77 7.76
N GLU A 365 -22.46 -10.05 8.16
CA GLU A 365 -21.29 -10.92 8.29
C GLU A 365 -20.53 -11.09 6.95
N GLU A 366 -21.26 -11.34 5.85
CA GLU A 366 -20.65 -11.45 4.52
C GLU A 366 -19.97 -10.13 4.11
N SER A 367 -20.64 -9.00 4.35
CA SER A 367 -20.09 -7.67 4.11
C SER A 367 -18.80 -7.42 4.89
N VAL A 368 -18.75 -7.81 6.17
CA VAL A 368 -17.52 -7.71 6.97
C VAL A 368 -16.41 -8.59 6.40
N ASN A 369 -16.69 -9.85 6.07
CA ASN A 369 -15.69 -10.75 5.52
C ASN A 369 -15.08 -10.20 4.21
N LEU A 370 -15.91 -9.61 3.35
CA LEU A 370 -15.46 -8.98 2.11
C LEU A 370 -14.69 -7.68 2.34
N PHE A 371 -15.06 -6.88 3.34
CA PHE A 371 -14.31 -5.68 3.70
C PHE A 371 -12.95 -6.03 4.30
N LEU A 372 -12.90 -7.00 5.22
CA LEU A 372 -11.65 -7.53 5.77
C LEU A 372 -10.75 -8.11 4.68
N LYS A 373 -11.31 -8.83 3.70
CA LYS A 373 -10.56 -9.27 2.51
C LYS A 373 -9.97 -8.11 1.71
N SER A 374 -10.68 -6.97 1.65
CA SER A 374 -10.18 -5.76 0.97
C SER A 374 -9.00 -5.14 1.74
N ILE A 375 -9.06 -5.12 3.08
CA ILE A 375 -7.91 -4.76 3.92
C ILE A 375 -6.77 -5.78 3.75
N GLY A 376 -7.08 -7.07 3.66
CA GLY A 376 -6.09 -8.11 3.42
C GLY A 376 -5.34 -7.96 2.10
N LEU A 377 -5.96 -7.43 1.04
CA LEU A 377 -5.27 -7.14 -0.23
C LEU A 377 -4.19 -6.07 -0.04
N ARG A 378 -4.44 -5.08 0.84
CA ARG A 378 -3.44 -4.09 1.23
C ARG A 378 -2.29 -4.75 2.00
N GLU A 379 -2.57 -5.58 3.00
CA GLU A 379 -1.54 -6.33 3.74
C GLU A 379 -0.70 -7.19 2.79
N TYR A 380 -1.36 -7.89 1.86
CA TYR A 380 -0.72 -8.71 0.86
C TYR A 380 0.18 -7.91 -0.08
N SER A 381 -0.20 -6.67 -0.43
CA SER A 381 0.66 -5.82 -1.27
C SER A 381 2.03 -5.52 -0.63
N ARG A 382 2.07 -5.26 0.69
CA ARG A 382 3.33 -5.05 1.42
C ARG A 382 4.10 -6.35 1.57
N TYR A 383 3.40 -7.44 1.93
CA TYR A 383 3.99 -8.79 1.98
C TYR A 383 4.66 -9.16 0.66
N PHE A 384 3.95 -8.89 -0.44
CA PHE A 384 4.41 -9.18 -1.80
C PHE A 384 5.63 -8.34 -2.16
N SER A 385 5.60 -7.04 -1.89
CA SER A 385 6.73 -6.13 -2.14
C SER A 385 7.98 -6.51 -1.33
N PHE A 386 7.80 -6.88 -0.06
CA PHE A 386 8.89 -7.29 0.83
C PHE A 386 9.57 -8.58 0.34
N ASN A 387 8.79 -9.61 -0.01
CA ASN A 387 9.32 -10.88 -0.50
C ASN A 387 9.82 -10.80 -1.96
N HIS A 388 9.36 -9.81 -2.73
CA HIS A 388 9.77 -9.56 -4.11
C HIS A 388 10.17 -8.09 -4.35
N PRO A 389 11.38 -7.66 -3.91
CA PRO A 389 11.79 -6.25 -3.92
C PRO A 389 11.76 -5.56 -5.30
N CYS A 390 11.90 -6.32 -6.38
CA CYS A 390 11.88 -5.77 -7.76
C CYS A 390 10.48 -5.65 -8.39
N SER A 391 9.41 -5.91 -7.63
CA SER A 391 8.02 -6.02 -8.12
C SER A 391 7.47 -4.74 -8.78
N HIS A 392 7.93 -3.57 -8.36
CA HIS A 392 7.47 -2.28 -8.84
C HIS A 392 7.99 -1.93 -10.26
N GLU A 393 9.15 -2.44 -10.67
CA GLU A 393 9.72 -2.19 -12.00
C GLU A 393 9.61 -3.38 -12.94
N ARG A 394 9.70 -4.60 -12.42
CA ARG A 394 9.79 -5.81 -13.23
C ARG A 394 8.49 -6.62 -13.12
N PRO A 395 7.88 -6.99 -14.26
CA PRO A 395 6.78 -7.94 -14.22
C PRO A 395 7.31 -9.28 -13.69
N LEU A 396 6.53 -9.92 -12.82
CA LEU A 396 6.87 -11.25 -12.28
C LEU A 396 6.90 -12.32 -13.36
N LEU A 397 6.00 -12.21 -14.34
CA LEU A 397 5.89 -13.15 -15.44
C LEU A 397 6.90 -12.79 -16.54
N ALA A 398 7.97 -13.58 -16.61
CA ALA A 398 9.02 -13.47 -17.63
C ALA A 398 8.52 -13.39 -19.09
N PRO A 399 7.44 -14.10 -19.52
CA PRO A 399 6.95 -14.01 -20.90
C PRO A 399 6.52 -12.61 -21.33
N LEU A 400 6.09 -11.78 -20.39
CA LEU A 400 5.51 -10.47 -20.67
C LEU A 400 6.57 -9.37 -20.81
N ARG A 401 7.85 -9.71 -20.61
CA ARG A 401 8.98 -8.80 -20.82
C ARG A 401 9.16 -8.41 -22.29
N PHE A 402 8.76 -9.28 -23.22
CA PHE A 402 8.95 -9.11 -24.67
C PHE A 402 7.68 -8.76 -25.42
N PHE A 403 6.62 -8.32 -24.72
CA PHE A 403 5.38 -7.92 -25.37
C PHE A 403 5.60 -6.68 -26.28
N PRO A 404 5.17 -6.71 -27.55
CA PRO A 404 5.40 -5.62 -28.49
C PRO A 404 4.39 -4.47 -28.27
N TRP A 405 4.70 -3.60 -27.31
CA TRP A 405 3.86 -2.44 -27.01
C TRP A 405 3.82 -1.43 -28.15
N VAL A 406 2.64 -0.83 -28.37
CA VAL A 406 2.48 0.29 -29.29
C VAL A 406 2.92 1.57 -28.59
N ILE A 407 3.94 2.23 -29.13
CA ILE A 407 4.41 3.53 -28.61
C ILE A 407 3.68 4.63 -29.36
N ASN A 408 2.48 4.99 -28.88
CA ASN A 408 1.66 6.05 -29.48
C ASN A 408 1.20 7.07 -28.44
N GLU A 409 1.83 8.25 -28.45
CA GLU A 409 1.53 9.34 -27.52
C GLU A 409 0.13 9.94 -27.72
N SER A 410 -0.43 9.89 -28.93
CA SER A 410 -1.78 10.40 -29.19
C SER A 410 -2.84 9.54 -28.50
N TYR A 411 -2.65 8.21 -28.48
CA TYR A 411 -3.51 7.29 -27.74
C TYR A 411 -3.39 7.51 -26.23
N PHE A 412 -2.16 7.72 -25.75
CA PHE A 412 -1.93 8.05 -24.35
C PHE A 412 -2.65 9.35 -23.94
N LYS A 413 -2.58 10.38 -24.78
CA LYS A 413 -3.28 11.66 -24.56
C LYS A 413 -4.80 11.51 -24.57
N ALA A 414 -5.36 10.75 -25.51
CA ALA A 414 -6.80 10.49 -25.59
C ALA A 414 -7.32 9.77 -24.35
N TRP A 415 -6.57 8.78 -23.85
CA TRP A 415 -6.88 8.07 -22.62
C TRP A 415 -6.83 8.99 -21.39
N ARG A 416 -5.74 9.77 -21.23
CA ARG A 416 -5.59 10.71 -20.10
C ARG A 416 -6.72 11.74 -20.02
N GLN A 417 -7.25 12.16 -21.18
CA GLN A 417 -8.32 13.17 -21.26
C GLN A 417 -9.74 12.57 -21.17
N GLY A 418 -9.90 11.25 -21.14
CA GLY A 418 -11.23 10.62 -21.24
C GLY A 418 -11.94 10.97 -22.55
N ARG A 419 -11.22 10.81 -23.67
CA ARG A 419 -11.67 11.01 -25.05
C ARG A 419 -11.42 9.76 -25.90
N THR A 420 -11.62 8.59 -25.32
CA THR A 420 -11.42 7.30 -25.98
C THR A 420 -12.62 6.88 -26.83
N GLY A 421 -13.80 7.46 -26.59
CA GLY A 421 -15.06 7.06 -27.22
C GLY A 421 -15.77 5.93 -26.48
N TYR A 422 -15.18 5.41 -25.40
CA TYR A 422 -15.78 4.40 -24.53
C TYR A 422 -16.32 5.06 -23.25
N PRO A 423 -17.65 5.23 -23.09
CA PRO A 423 -18.21 6.09 -22.04
C PRO A 423 -17.77 5.76 -20.62
N LEU A 424 -17.66 4.47 -20.28
CA LEU A 424 -17.26 4.04 -18.93
C LEU A 424 -15.79 4.35 -18.64
N VAL A 425 -14.91 4.20 -19.64
CA VAL A 425 -13.50 4.56 -19.51
C VAL A 425 -13.36 6.08 -19.41
N ASP A 426 -14.07 6.80 -20.28
CA ASP A 426 -14.03 8.25 -20.33
C ASP A 426 -14.57 8.90 -19.05
N ALA A 427 -15.63 8.34 -18.45
CA ALA A 427 -16.15 8.77 -17.16
C ALA A 427 -15.11 8.58 -16.05
N GLY A 428 -14.48 7.40 -15.96
CA GLY A 428 -13.44 7.13 -14.97
C GLY A 428 -12.24 8.06 -15.11
N MET A 429 -11.73 8.27 -16.33
CA MET A 429 -10.57 9.14 -16.53
C MET A 429 -10.86 10.61 -16.19
N ARG A 430 -12.11 11.07 -16.37
CA ARG A 430 -12.55 12.41 -15.95
C ARG A 430 -12.71 12.52 -14.44
N GLU A 431 -13.27 11.50 -13.79
CA GLU A 431 -13.38 11.42 -12.33
C GLU A 431 -12.00 11.47 -11.69
N LEU A 432 -11.07 10.62 -12.16
CA LEU A 432 -9.68 10.56 -11.68
C LEU A 432 -9.02 11.95 -11.68
N TRP A 433 -9.16 12.69 -12.78
CA TRP A 433 -8.55 14.01 -12.88
C TRP A 433 -9.21 15.05 -11.96
N ALA A 434 -10.54 14.99 -11.82
CA ALA A 434 -11.31 15.97 -11.06
C ALA A 434 -11.24 15.77 -9.54
N THR A 435 -11.23 14.51 -9.07
CA THR A 435 -11.33 14.17 -7.64
C THR A 435 -10.06 13.54 -7.08
N GLY A 436 -9.14 13.08 -7.94
CA GLY A 436 -7.95 12.35 -7.53
C GLY A 436 -8.22 10.94 -7.01
N TRP A 437 -9.42 10.39 -7.25
CA TRP A 437 -9.81 9.07 -6.78
C TRP A 437 -10.64 8.33 -7.83
N LEU A 438 -10.54 7.00 -7.78
CA LEU A 438 -11.33 6.09 -8.60
C LEU A 438 -11.79 4.89 -7.78
N HIS A 439 -13.02 4.45 -8.05
CA HIS A 439 -13.52 3.17 -7.55
C HIS A 439 -12.69 2.00 -8.12
N ASP A 440 -12.36 1.00 -7.29
CA ASP A 440 -11.52 -0.15 -7.64
C ASP A 440 -11.92 -0.81 -8.98
N ARG A 441 -13.22 -1.06 -9.17
CA ARG A 441 -13.72 -1.66 -10.43
C ARG A 441 -13.48 -0.78 -11.65
N ILE A 442 -13.56 0.55 -11.49
CA ILE A 442 -13.27 1.48 -12.58
C ILE A 442 -11.77 1.53 -12.85
N ARG A 443 -10.91 1.47 -11.82
CA ARG A 443 -9.45 1.30 -12.00
C ARG A 443 -9.14 0.07 -12.86
N VAL A 444 -9.77 -1.07 -12.55
CA VAL A 444 -9.62 -2.29 -13.36
C VAL A 444 -10.04 -2.07 -14.82
N VAL A 445 -11.17 -1.40 -15.06
CA VAL A 445 -11.66 -1.13 -16.42
C VAL A 445 -10.71 -0.22 -17.19
N VAL A 446 -10.34 0.95 -16.65
CA VAL A 446 -9.52 1.93 -17.35
C VAL A 446 -8.10 1.42 -17.60
N SER A 447 -7.53 0.67 -16.66
CA SER A 447 -6.19 0.07 -16.79
C SER A 447 -6.21 -1.16 -17.69
N SER A 448 -7.27 -1.99 -17.65
CA SER A 448 -7.42 -3.09 -18.63
C SER A 448 -7.56 -2.56 -20.05
N PHE A 449 -8.33 -1.50 -20.25
CA PHE A 449 -8.47 -0.84 -21.55
C PHE A 449 -7.11 -0.33 -22.06
N PHE A 450 -6.32 0.26 -21.15
CA PHE A 450 -4.97 0.76 -21.45
C PHE A 450 -4.04 -0.33 -22.00
N VAL A 451 -3.95 -1.47 -21.31
CA VAL A 451 -3.01 -2.53 -21.70
C VAL A 451 -3.53 -3.45 -22.81
N LYS A 452 -4.84 -3.67 -22.90
CA LYS A 452 -5.41 -4.66 -23.83
C LYS A 452 -5.92 -4.06 -25.13
N VAL A 453 -6.57 -2.90 -25.06
CA VAL A 453 -7.16 -2.24 -26.24
C VAL A 453 -6.16 -1.29 -26.87
N LEU A 454 -5.58 -0.39 -26.07
CA LEU A 454 -4.59 0.56 -26.59
C LEU A 454 -3.20 -0.06 -26.76
N GLN A 455 -2.94 -1.20 -26.09
CA GLN A 455 -1.65 -1.91 -26.11
C GLN A 455 -0.47 -0.97 -25.81
N LEU A 456 -0.69 -0.03 -24.88
CA LEU A 456 0.33 0.93 -24.45
C LEU A 456 1.19 0.35 -23.32
N PRO A 457 2.46 0.78 -23.18
CA PRO A 457 3.33 0.32 -22.11
C PRO A 457 2.74 0.60 -20.72
N TRP A 458 2.46 -0.44 -19.93
CA TRP A 458 1.79 -0.32 -18.62
C TRP A 458 2.44 0.68 -17.66
N ARG A 459 3.77 0.87 -17.75
CA ARG A 459 4.52 1.86 -16.96
C ARG A 459 4.03 3.29 -17.15
N TRP A 460 3.56 3.64 -18.35
CA TRP A 460 2.98 4.96 -18.62
C TRP A 460 1.66 5.16 -17.86
N GLY A 461 0.83 4.10 -17.80
CA GLY A 461 -0.39 4.09 -17.02
C GLY A 461 -0.10 4.20 -15.51
N MET A 462 0.84 3.40 -15.01
CA MET A 462 1.28 3.45 -13.61
C MET A 462 1.82 4.84 -13.23
N LYS A 463 2.66 5.45 -14.07
CA LYS A 463 3.16 6.80 -13.80
C LYS A 463 2.04 7.85 -13.78
N TYR A 464 1.06 7.74 -14.69
CA TYR A 464 -0.09 8.64 -14.66
C TYR A 464 -0.95 8.46 -13.40
N PHE A 465 -1.16 7.22 -12.96
CA PHE A 465 -1.85 6.89 -11.72
C PHE A 465 -1.09 7.46 -10.51
N TRP A 466 0.21 7.24 -10.45
CA TRP A 466 1.10 7.79 -9.43
C TRP A 466 0.98 9.31 -9.30
N ASP A 467 0.91 10.02 -10.43
CA ASP A 467 0.86 11.49 -10.43
C ASP A 467 -0.53 12.06 -10.08
N THR A 468 -1.60 11.28 -10.24
CA THR A 468 -3.00 11.77 -10.16
C THR A 468 -3.87 11.12 -9.09
N LEU A 469 -3.45 10.03 -8.46
CA LEU A 469 -4.18 9.39 -7.36
C LEU A 469 -3.76 9.94 -5.99
N LEU A 470 -4.75 10.17 -5.13
CA LEU A 470 -4.56 10.54 -3.73
C LEU A 470 -4.04 9.38 -2.88
N ASP A 471 -4.38 8.16 -3.27
CA ASP A 471 -3.97 6.91 -2.64
C ASP A 471 -2.89 6.18 -3.46
N ALA A 472 -2.04 6.94 -4.15
CA ALA A 472 -0.89 6.44 -4.89
C ALA A 472 0.11 5.76 -3.95
N ASP A 473 0.06 4.42 -3.93
CA ASP A 473 0.83 3.56 -3.05
C ASP A 473 1.61 2.56 -3.89
N LEU A 474 2.94 2.51 -3.74
CA LEU A 474 3.79 1.79 -4.68
C LEU A 474 3.47 0.30 -4.68
N GLU A 475 3.28 -0.25 -3.49
CA GLU A 475 2.99 -1.66 -3.24
C GLU A 475 1.61 -2.03 -3.82
N SER A 476 0.57 -1.24 -3.53
CA SER A 476 -0.80 -1.53 -4.00
C SER A 476 -0.95 -1.32 -5.50
N ASP A 477 -0.36 -0.25 -6.05
CA ASP A 477 -0.45 0.06 -7.48
C ASP A 477 0.33 -0.99 -8.30
N ALA A 478 1.54 -1.36 -7.86
CA ALA A 478 2.29 -2.46 -8.49
C ALA A 478 1.51 -3.78 -8.48
N LEU A 479 0.92 -4.15 -7.34
CA LEU A 479 0.07 -5.35 -7.24
C LEU A 479 -1.14 -5.27 -8.18
N GLY A 480 -1.79 -4.10 -8.26
CA GLY A 480 -2.96 -3.86 -9.12
C GLY A 480 -2.62 -4.00 -10.61
N TRP A 481 -1.56 -3.34 -11.07
CA TRP A 481 -1.09 -3.47 -12.46
C TRP A 481 -0.67 -4.89 -12.80
N GLN A 482 0.03 -5.58 -11.88
CA GLN A 482 0.39 -6.98 -12.07
C GLN A 482 -0.84 -7.88 -12.13
N TYR A 483 -1.85 -7.68 -11.29
CA TYR A 483 -3.09 -8.45 -11.35
C TYR A 483 -3.81 -8.25 -12.69
N ILE A 484 -3.97 -7.02 -13.14
CA ILE A 484 -4.67 -6.69 -14.39
C ILE A 484 -3.94 -7.28 -15.61
N TRP A 485 -2.61 -7.25 -15.56
CA TRP A 485 -1.75 -7.76 -16.61
C TRP A 485 -1.68 -9.29 -16.63
N ASN A 486 -1.53 -9.92 -15.47
CA ASN A 486 -1.36 -11.38 -15.33
C ASN A 486 -2.69 -12.15 -15.39
N SER A 487 -3.82 -11.54 -15.05
CA SER A 487 -5.14 -12.21 -14.98
C SER A 487 -5.71 -12.66 -16.33
N SER A 488 -4.98 -12.52 -17.43
CA SER A 488 -5.49 -12.79 -18.77
C SER A 488 -4.62 -13.81 -19.51
N ARG A 489 -5.23 -14.94 -19.90
CA ARG A 489 -4.76 -15.69 -21.07
C ARG A 489 -4.84 -14.72 -22.25
N TRP A 490 -3.69 -14.39 -22.81
CA TRP A 490 -3.60 -13.71 -24.10
C TRP A 490 -4.23 -14.61 -25.16
N PRO A 491 -5.08 -14.09 -26.06
CA PRO A 491 -5.60 -14.86 -27.17
C PRO A 491 -4.50 -15.34 -28.12
#